data_AF-A0A4R7GLX1-F1
#
_entry.id   AF-A0A4R7GLX1-F1
#
_cell.length_a   1.000
_cell.length_b   1.000
_cell.length_c   1.000
_cell.angle_alpha   90.00
_cell.angle_beta   90.00
_cell.angle_gamma   90.00
#
_symmetry.space_group_name_H-M   'P 1'
#
loop_
_entity.id
_entity.type
_entity.pdbx_description
1 polymer ?
#
loop_
_entity_poly.entity_id
_entity_poly.type
_entity_poly.pdbx_seq_one_letter_code
_entity_poly.pdbx_strand_id
1 'polypeptide(L)' 'MCVCDICGATAESQPKISRHMALLREAGLVIDRREGKWVHYRLSPHMPAWAADIIDTAWNCERDNIRNKLSSTASVSC' A
#
# COMPACT_ATOMS: atom_id res chain seq x y z
N MET A 1 -6.03 4.24 2.06
CA MET A 1 -6.38 2.80 2.05
C MET A 1 -6.27 2.26 3.47
N CYS A 2 -7.18 1.40 3.90
CA CYS A 2 -7.06 0.70 5.18
C CYS A 2 -6.18 -0.55 5.04
N VAL A 3 -5.80 -1.16 6.16
CA VAL A 3 -5.01 -2.41 6.16
C VAL A 3 -5.75 -3.55 5.45
N CYS A 4 -7.08 -3.64 5.59
CA CYS A 4 -7.90 -4.68 4.98
C CYS A 4 -7.89 -4.57 3.45
N ASP A 5 -7.97 -3.34 2.90
CA ASP A 5 -7.88 -3.10 1.45
C ASP A 5 -6.55 -3.62 0.89
N ILE A 6 -5.45 -3.37 1.61
CA ILE A 6 -4.12 -3.80 1.20
C ILE A 6 -4.01 -5.32 1.27
N CYS A 7 -4.52 -5.95 2.34
CA CYS A 7 -4.53 -7.41 2.46
C CYS A 7 -5.31 -8.06 1.32
N GLY A 8 -6.48 -7.52 0.97
CA GLY A 8 -7.29 -7.98 -0.14
C GLY A 8 -6.56 -7.85 -1.48
N ALA A 9 -5.92 -6.70 -1.71
CA ALA A 9 -5.16 -6.45 -2.94
C ALA A 9 -3.92 -7.36 -3.10
N THR A 10 -3.26 -7.71 -2.00
CA THR A 10 -2.03 -8.51 -2.05
C THR A 10 -2.26 -10.01 -1.84
N ALA A 11 -3.45 -10.42 -1.37
CA ALA A 11 -3.75 -11.77 -0.90
C ALA A 11 -2.77 -12.25 0.20
N GLU A 12 -2.36 -11.34 1.08
CA GLU A 12 -1.40 -11.59 2.16
C GLU A 12 -2.06 -11.42 3.52
N SER A 13 -1.47 -12.04 4.55
CA SER A 13 -2.02 -11.97 5.90
C SER A 13 -1.89 -10.57 6.51
N GLN A 14 -2.90 -10.18 7.29
CA GLN A 14 -2.92 -8.90 7.99
C GLN A 14 -1.70 -8.64 8.90
N PRO A 15 -1.16 -9.62 9.65
CA PRO A 15 0.06 -9.41 10.42
C PRO A 15 1.27 -9.04 9.55
N LYS A 16 1.41 -9.64 8.36
CA LYS A 16 2.50 -9.37 7.41
C LYS A 16 2.36 -7.96 6.83
N ILE A 17 1.17 -7.60 6.38
CA ILE A 17 0.90 -6.27 5.84
C ILE A 17 1.11 -5.19 6.91
N SER A 18 0.60 -5.39 8.12
CA SER A 18 0.81 -4.46 9.25
C SER A 18 2.30 -4.24 9.54
N ARG A 19 3.10 -5.31 9.56
CA ARG A 19 4.56 -5.22 9.73
C ARG A 19 5.22 -4.40 8.61
N HIS A 20 4.87 -4.65 7.35
CA HIS A 20 5.41 -3.87 6.23
C HIS A 20 5.00 -2.39 6.30
N MET A 21 3.75 -2.09 6.65
CA MET A 21 3.28 -0.71 6.79
C MET A 21 3.98 0.02 7.93
N ALA A 22 4.29 -0.67 9.04
CA ALA A 22 5.07 -0.10 10.13
C ALA A 22 6.49 0.28 9.67
N LEU A 23 7.17 -0.60 8.91
CA LEU A 23 8.50 -0.34 8.36
C LEU A 23 8.49 0.84 7.38
N LEU A 24 7.52 0.89 6.46
CA LEU A 24 7.41 2.00 5.51
C LEU A 24 7.13 3.33 6.22
N ARG A 25 6.38 3.31 7.33
CA ARG A 25 6.12 4.51 8.14
C ARG A 25 7.38 4.97 8.86
N GLU A 26 8.13 4.04 9.45
CA GLU A 26 9.40 4.34 10.11
C GLU A 26 10.42 4.92 9.12
N ALA A 27 10.43 4.43 7.88
CA ALA A 27 11.24 4.98 6.79
C ALA A 27 10.71 6.33 6.24
N GLY A 28 9.58 6.84 6.71
CA GLY A 28 8.99 8.10 6.25
C GLY A 28 8.38 8.04 4.84
N LEU A 29 8.19 6.85 4.28
CA LEU A 29 7.64 6.64 2.93
C LEU A 29 6.10 6.67 2.92
N VAL A 30 5.48 6.26 4.03
CA VAL A 30 4.03 6.35 4.21
C VAL A 30 3.70 7.09 5.49
N ILE A 31 2.51 7.66 5.52
CA ILE A 31 1.92 8.26 6.72
C ILE A 31 0.58 7.62 6.99
N ASP A 32 0.28 7.45 8.28
CA ASP A 32 -0.98 6.92 8.77
C ASP A 32 -1.91 8.02 9.29
N ARG A 33 -3.21 7.82 9.09
CA ARG A 33 -4.28 8.61 9.69
C ARG A 33 -5.22 7.66 10.41
N ARG A 34 -5.50 7.94 11.68
CA ARG A 34 -6.53 7.21 12.44
C ARG A 34 -7.89 7.84 12.19
N GLU A 35 -8.86 7.02 11.84
CA GLU A 35 -10.25 7.39 11.62
C GLU A 35 -11.15 6.40 12.37
N GLY A 36 -11.57 6.81 13.57
CA GLY A 36 -12.26 5.91 14.50
C GLY A 36 -11.38 4.71 14.87
N LYS A 37 -11.86 3.49 14.57
CA LYS A 37 -11.16 2.23 14.83
C LYS A 37 -10.16 1.85 13.73
N TRP A 38 -10.17 2.55 12.60
CA TRP A 38 -9.42 2.16 11.41
C TRP A 38 -8.19 3.05 11.22
N VAL A 39 -7.13 2.46 10.68
CA VAL A 39 -5.90 3.16 10.30
C VAL A 39 -5.82 3.18 8.78
N HIS A 40 -5.70 4.37 8.21
CA HIS A 40 -5.57 4.58 6.78
C HIS A 40 -4.16 5.03 6.45
N TYR A 41 -3.58 4.46 5.40
CA TYR A 41 -2.26 4.81 4.91
C TYR A 41 -2.35 5.58 3.59
N ARG A 42 -1.38 6.47 3.39
CA ARG A 42 -1.05 7.12 2.12
C ARG A 42 0.45 7.35 2.00
N LEU A 43 0.94 7.58 0.78
CA LEU A 43 2.32 8.00 0.55
C LEU A 43 2.60 9.33 1.27
N SER A 44 3.81 9.43 1.82
CA SER A 44 4.26 10.64 2.53
C SER A 44 4.59 11.75 1.51
N PRO A 45 4.03 12.96 1.66
CA PRO A 45 4.40 14.10 0.81
C PRO A 45 5.81 14.64 1.12
N HIS A 46 6.42 14.17 2.20
CA HIS A 46 7.76 14.58 2.65
C HIS A 46 8.83 13.51 2.40
N MET A 47 8.52 12.50 1.58
CA MET A 47 9.53 11.50 1.21
C MET A 47 10.63 12.13 0.34
N PRO A 48 11.86 11.59 0.39
CA PRO A 48 12.92 12.03 -0.50
C PRO A 48 12.54 11.88 -1.98
N ALA A 49 12.98 12.81 -2.82
CA ALA A 49 12.66 12.81 -4.26
C ALA A 49 13.05 11.48 -4.93
N TRP A 50 14.23 10.94 -4.61
CA TRP A 50 14.69 9.65 -5.15
C TRP A 50 13.72 8.50 -4.83
N ALA A 51 13.07 8.52 -3.67
CA ALA A 51 12.15 7.46 -3.26
C ALA A 51 10.83 7.57 -4.03
N ALA A 52 10.34 8.80 -4.21
CA ALA A 52 9.18 9.08 -5.06
C ALA A 52 9.44 8.63 -6.51
N ASP A 53 10.60 8.96 -7.06
CA ASP A 53 10.99 8.59 -8.43
C ASP A 53 11.02 7.07 -8.63
N ILE A 54 11.55 6.32 -7.66
CA ILE A 54 11.57 4.86 -7.70
C ILE A 54 10.15 4.29 -7.66
N ILE A 55 9.31 4.80 -6.77
CA ILE A 55 7.91 4.35 -6.64
C ILE A 55 7.15 4.62 -7.95
N ASP A 56 7.31 5.82 -8.52
CA ASP A 56 6.67 6.20 -9.78
C ASP A 56 7.19 5.36 -10.95
N THR A 57 8.50 5.14 -11.04
CA THR A 57 9.10 4.29 -12.08
C THR A 57 8.59 2.86 -11.97
N ALA A 58 8.60 2.29 -10.76
CA ALA A 58 8.10 0.95 -10.51
C ALA A 58 6.61 0.83 -10.87
N TRP A 59 5.80 1.82 -10.48
CA TRP A 59 4.38 1.87 -10.86
C TRP A 59 4.21 1.94 -12.38
N ASN A 60 4.98 2.76 -13.08
CA ASN A 60 4.88 2.90 -14.53
C ASN A 60 5.24 1.60 -15.26
N CYS A 61 6.22 0.84 -14.76
CA CYS A 61 6.60 -0.45 -15.34
C CYS A 61 5.56 -1.55 -15.06
N GLU A 62 4.99 -1.60 -13.85
CA GLU A 62 4.10 -2.68 -13.43
C GLU A 62 2.61 -2.33 -13.54
N ARG A 63 2.26 -1.14 -14.06
CA ARG A 63 0.89 -0.61 -14.06
C ARG A 63 -0.13 -1.60 -14.60
N ASP A 64 0.14 -2.17 -15.77
CA ASP A 64 -0.81 -3.05 -16.45
C ASP A 64 -0.91 -4.41 -15.75
N ASN A 65 0.22 -4.92 -15.25
CA ASN A 65 0.26 -6.14 -14.44
C ASN A 65 -0.58 -5.99 -13.16
N ILE A 66 -0.37 -4.90 -12.42
CA ILE A 66 -1.12 -4.62 -11.20
C ILE A 66 -2.61 -4.44 -11.49
N ARG A 67 -2.97 -3.73 -12.57
CA ARG A 67 -4.38 -3.57 -12.98
C ARG A 67 -5.04 -4.92 -13.29
N ASN A 68 -4.35 -5.77 -14.05
CA ASN A 68 -4.86 -7.10 -14.38
C ASN A 68 -5.04 -7.94 -13.11
N LYS A 69 -4.05 -7.93 -12.21
CA LYS A 69 -4.13 -8.63 -10.92
C LYS A 69 -5.26 -8.12 -10.04
N LEU A 70 -5.48 -6.81 -9.96
CA LEU A 70 -6.57 -6.24 -9.18
C LEU A 70 -7.94 -6.57 -9.79
N SER A 71 -8.07 -6.61 -11.12
CA SER A 71 -9.31 -7.02 -11.79
C SER A 71 -9.66 -8.49 -11.52
N SER A 72 -8.66 -9.37 -11.36
CA SER A 72 -8.88 -10.78 -11.02
C SER A 72 -9.10 -11.04 -9.53
N THR A 73 -8.71 -10.11 -8.65
CA THR A 73 -8.78 -10.26 -7.19
C THR A 73 -10.06 -9.66 -6.59
N ALA A 74 -10.88 -8.96 -7.39
CA ALA A 74 -12.15 -8.35 -6.99
C ALA A 74 -13.23 -9.34 -6.50
N SER A 75 -12.95 -10.65 -6.52
CA SER A 75 -13.85 -11.72 -6.08
C SER A 75 -13.64 -12.16 -4.63
N VAL A 76 -12.63 -11.64 -3.91
CA VAL A 76 -12.41 -11.98 -2.49
C VAL A 76 -12.83 -10.80 -1.60
N SER A 77 -14.13 -10.73 -1.34
CA SER A 77 -14.68 -10.05 -0.16
C SER A 77 -14.50 -11.00 1.02
N CYS A 78 -13.83 -10.53 2.08
CA CYS A 78 -14.09 -11.06 3.41
C CYS A 78 -15.07 -10.13 4.12
#